data_AF-A0A171DE97-F1
#
_entry.id   AF-A0A171DE97-F1
#
_cell.length_a   1.000
_cell.length_b   1.000
_cell.length_c   1.000
_cell.angle_alpha   90.00
_cell.angle_beta   90.00
_cell.angle_gamma   90.00
#
_symmetry.space_group_name_H-M   'P 1'
#
loop_
_entity.id
_entity.type
_entity.pdbx_description
1 polymer ?
#
loop_
_entity_poly.entity_id
_entity_poly.type
_entity_poly.pdbx_seq_one_letter_code
_entity_poly.pdbx_strand_id
1 'polypeptide(L)'
;MRPVRLTAIAAALPLALVTAGGPAAATSTGSGAGQGTISWGSCAGMRPAEGQKLPAGTECGTLTVPLDHADPGGKSIELALIRIKATGSGKRLGSLVFNFGGPGGSGVDILPLAAPAYTALNARYDLVSFDPRGVERSSGVRCGDAAEMEEYHAADATPDTRAERARLKRATAEFVRACEKTSGEILPHVGTVNAARDLELLREALGESRLDYFGMSYGTHLGAVYATMFPGKVGRFLLDAPLDPTVSFRQRTLDQMRGFQRSYEAFLAACAAKGSGKCVLGADRKTADRTVRALWKRLDAKPLKVDRRELTQSLAVTGIGAALYAQQAWPVLEQALGAALKGDGRLLLGLADGYTGRRADGTYSTMLTSFPAISCADSAERPSAAEQARTDAAARKINPMFGGAGLGGLCGTWPFAGSNAAKKVNATGSAPIVVVATTGDPATPYAWGPKLTKQLRTAVLVTSEGEGHGAYGVNACTTKVADAYLIDGKVPAKGTVCGS
;
A
#
# COMPACT_ATOMS: atom_id res chain seq x y z
N MET A 1 9.82 32.71 -22.45
CA MET A 1 9.15 31.61 -21.73
C MET A 1 10.22 30.77 -21.07
N ARG A 2 10.24 30.69 -19.74
CA ARG A 2 11.28 30.01 -18.96
C ARG A 2 11.20 28.48 -19.17
N PRO A 3 12.33 27.77 -19.31
CA PRO A 3 12.33 26.32 -19.48
C PRO A 3 12.05 25.62 -18.15
N VAL A 4 11.12 24.66 -18.18
CA VAL A 4 10.85 23.74 -17.07
C VAL A 4 11.97 22.70 -17.05
N ARG A 5 12.79 22.70 -16.00
CA ARG A 5 13.86 21.72 -15.81
C ARG A 5 13.28 20.42 -15.24
N LEU A 6 13.30 19.37 -16.06
CA LEU A 6 13.26 17.97 -15.61
C LEU A 6 14.57 17.69 -14.85
N THR A 7 14.48 17.33 -13.57
CA THR A 7 15.63 16.83 -12.81
C THR A 7 15.69 15.31 -12.96
N ALA A 8 16.52 14.87 -13.90
CA ALA A 8 17.07 13.52 -13.95
C ALA A 8 18.21 13.44 -12.91
N ILE A 9 18.26 12.37 -12.13
CA ILE A 9 19.37 12.09 -11.22
C ILE A 9 20.25 11.02 -11.88
N ALA A 10 21.47 11.41 -12.23
CA ALA A 10 22.54 10.53 -12.68
C ALA A 10 23.83 10.83 -11.90
N ALA A 11 24.61 9.77 -11.67
CA ALA A 11 25.76 9.64 -10.80
C ALA A 11 27.01 10.47 -11.17
N ALA A 12 27.87 10.74 -10.18
CA ALA A 12 29.33 10.77 -10.34
C ALA A 12 30.07 10.65 -8.99
N LEU A 13 31.03 9.73 -8.93
CA LEU A 13 32.10 9.56 -7.93
C LEU A 13 33.23 10.61 -8.12
N PRO A 14 34.10 10.84 -7.11
CA PRO A 14 35.43 10.20 -7.14
C PRO A 14 36.01 9.73 -5.79
N LEU A 15 37.03 8.87 -5.92
CA LEU A 15 37.93 8.22 -4.96
C LEU A 15 38.65 9.16 -3.95
N ALA A 16 38.92 8.64 -2.74
CA ALA A 16 40.20 8.80 -2.03
C ALA A 16 40.44 7.68 -0.97
N LEU A 17 41.71 7.38 -0.74
CA LEU A 17 42.32 6.15 -0.21
C LEU A 17 42.19 5.84 1.30
N VAL A 18 42.42 4.54 1.56
CA VAL A 18 42.53 3.75 2.80
C VAL A 18 43.83 3.98 3.60
N THR A 19 43.73 3.94 4.95
CA THR A 19 44.61 3.22 5.92
C THR A 19 43.81 3.04 7.24
N ALA A 20 43.39 1.84 7.67
CA ALA A 20 44.08 0.72 8.33
C ALA A 20 44.18 0.82 9.88
N GLY A 21 43.53 -0.12 10.60
CA GLY A 21 43.75 -0.44 12.03
C GLY A 21 42.54 -1.00 12.78
N GLY A 22 42.37 -2.33 12.88
CA GLY A 22 41.32 -3.02 13.68
C GLY A 22 41.72 -3.21 15.16
N PRO A 23 41.27 -4.28 15.86
CA PRO A 23 39.96 -4.93 15.90
C PRO A 23 39.37 -4.91 17.33
N ALA A 24 38.05 -5.08 17.52
CA ALA A 24 37.49 -5.68 18.74
C ALA A 24 36.02 -6.04 18.58
N ALA A 25 35.73 -7.32 18.77
CA ALA A 25 34.40 -7.83 19.04
C ALA A 25 33.88 -7.25 20.35
N ALA A 26 32.61 -6.85 20.36
CA ALA A 26 31.82 -6.76 21.59
C ALA A 26 30.47 -7.43 21.33
N THR A 27 30.39 -8.68 21.73
CA THR A 27 29.15 -9.35 22.13
C THR A 27 28.45 -8.50 23.18
N SER A 28 27.36 -7.83 22.83
CA SER A 28 26.40 -7.36 23.82
C SER A 28 25.36 -8.46 24.03
N THR A 29 25.61 -9.23 25.07
CA THR A 29 24.65 -10.05 25.81
C THR A 29 23.36 -9.27 26.08
N GLY A 30 22.22 -9.95 25.93
CA GLY A 30 20.90 -9.38 26.18
C GLY A 30 20.76 -8.79 27.57
N SER A 31 20.25 -7.56 27.61
CA SER A 31 19.59 -6.97 28.77
C SER A 31 18.21 -6.55 28.31
N GLY A 32 17.16 -7.07 28.94
CA GLY A 32 15.77 -6.87 28.54
C GLY A 32 15.45 -5.39 28.33
N ALA A 33 15.23 -5.01 27.07
CA ALA A 33 14.45 -3.82 26.76
C ALA A 33 13.06 -4.08 27.34
N GLY A 34 12.67 -3.28 28.34
CA GLY A 34 11.34 -3.38 28.93
C GLY A 34 10.30 -3.32 27.82
N GLN A 35 9.40 -4.30 27.78
CA GLN A 35 8.24 -4.29 26.90
C GLN A 35 7.57 -2.91 26.98
N GLY A 36 7.31 -2.28 25.84
CA GLY A 36 6.51 -1.05 25.79
C GLY A 36 7.26 0.29 25.92
N THR A 37 8.59 0.34 25.74
CA THR A 37 9.30 1.64 25.63
C THR A 37 9.89 1.85 24.23
N ILE A 38 9.88 3.09 23.75
CA ILE A 38 10.48 3.48 22.46
C ILE A 38 11.70 4.35 22.72
N SER A 39 12.85 3.87 22.26
CA SER A 39 14.08 4.67 22.23
C SER A 39 14.18 5.44 20.92
N TRP A 40 13.80 6.71 20.95
CA TRP A 40 13.87 7.61 19.79
C TRP A 40 15.30 8.10 19.56
N GLY A 41 15.75 8.08 18.32
CA GLY A 41 17.07 8.56 17.93
C GLY A 41 17.13 8.95 16.46
N SER A 42 18.38 9.08 15.98
CA SER A 42 18.64 9.31 14.56
C SER A 42 18.08 8.17 13.71
N CYS A 43 17.55 8.50 12.54
CA CYS A 43 17.17 7.52 11.52
C CYS A 43 18.37 6.90 10.77
N ALA A 44 19.60 7.17 11.22
CA ALA A 44 20.79 6.50 10.71
C ALA A 44 20.63 4.97 10.85
N GLY A 45 20.83 4.23 9.76
CA GLY A 45 20.65 2.77 9.73
C GLY A 45 19.23 2.31 9.40
N MET A 46 18.19 3.10 9.71
CA MET A 46 16.85 2.90 9.16
C MET A 46 16.77 3.57 7.79
N ARG A 47 17.52 3.04 6.81
CA ARG A 47 17.60 3.55 5.43
C ARG A 47 16.19 3.90 4.90
N PRO A 48 15.72 5.15 4.95
CA PRO A 48 14.57 5.54 4.13
C PRO A 48 15.03 5.39 2.67
N ALA A 49 14.12 5.37 1.70
CA ALA A 49 14.48 5.17 0.28
C ALA A 49 15.73 5.98 -0.12
N GLU A 50 16.67 5.35 -0.82
CA GLU A 50 18.00 5.91 -1.09
C GLU A 50 17.91 7.32 -1.72
N GLY A 51 18.65 8.28 -1.15
CA GLY A 51 18.65 9.68 -1.60
C GLY A 51 17.51 10.55 -1.06
N GLN A 52 16.64 10.03 -0.19
CA GLN A 52 15.54 10.79 0.39
C GLN A 52 16.02 11.72 1.52
N LYS A 53 15.76 13.02 1.37
CA LYS A 53 15.95 14.00 2.45
C LYS A 53 14.79 13.88 3.44
N LEU A 54 15.10 13.54 4.69
CA LEU A 54 14.10 13.49 5.75
C LEU A 54 13.64 14.90 6.15
N PRO A 55 12.34 15.10 6.46
CA PRO A 55 11.85 16.32 7.09
C PRO A 55 12.61 16.67 8.37
N ALA A 56 12.68 17.96 8.71
CA ALA A 56 13.31 18.40 9.94
C ALA A 56 12.57 17.84 11.16
N GLY A 57 13.32 17.49 12.21
CA GLY A 57 12.74 16.90 13.43
C GLY A 57 12.26 15.45 13.28
N THR A 58 12.70 14.75 12.23
CA THR A 58 12.45 13.31 12.05
C THR A 58 13.33 12.51 13.02
N GLU A 59 12.70 11.59 13.74
CA GLU A 59 13.33 10.59 14.61
C GLU A 59 12.81 9.21 14.26
N CYS A 60 13.63 8.20 14.51
CA CYS A 60 13.24 6.81 14.35
C CYS A 60 13.46 6.05 15.65
N GLY A 61 12.74 4.95 15.84
CA GLY A 61 12.87 4.09 17.02
C GLY A 61 12.34 2.69 16.74
N THR A 62 12.48 1.82 17.72
CA THR A 62 11.89 0.47 17.70
C THR A 62 10.95 0.28 18.87
N LEU A 63 9.93 -0.55 18.68
CA LEU A 63 9.05 -1.04 19.73
C LEU A 63 9.11 -2.57 19.76
N THR A 64 9.55 -3.14 20.88
CA THR A 64 9.54 -4.59 21.08
C THR A 64 8.11 -5.05 21.41
N VAL A 65 7.60 -6.01 20.65
CA VAL A 65 6.29 -6.64 20.85
C VAL A 65 6.43 -8.16 20.84
N PRO A 66 5.52 -8.92 21.47
CA PRO A 66 5.57 -10.38 21.37
C PRO A 66 5.29 -10.83 19.92
N LEU A 67 6.04 -11.83 19.47
CA LEU A 67 5.79 -12.51 18.21
C LEU A 67 4.37 -13.09 18.22
N ASP A 68 4.05 -13.84 19.28
CA ASP A 68 2.72 -14.36 19.55
C ASP A 68 2.06 -13.62 20.72
N HIS A 69 0.97 -12.90 20.46
CA HIS A 69 0.20 -12.23 21.51
C HIS A 69 -0.54 -13.21 22.44
N ALA A 70 -0.66 -14.49 22.09
CA ALA A 70 -1.15 -15.52 23.00
C ALA A 70 -0.06 -16.01 23.99
N ASP A 71 1.22 -15.77 23.69
CA ASP A 71 2.37 -16.08 24.55
C ASP A 71 3.27 -14.84 24.71
N PRO A 72 2.85 -13.84 25.50
CA PRO A 72 3.57 -12.58 25.65
C PRO A 72 4.94 -12.72 26.34
N GLY A 73 5.23 -13.86 26.97
CA GLY A 73 6.53 -14.18 27.57
C GLY A 73 7.50 -14.91 26.63
N GLY A 74 7.04 -15.28 25.44
CA GLY A 74 7.82 -16.00 24.44
C GLY A 74 8.74 -15.08 23.62
N LYS A 75 8.95 -15.46 22.35
CA LYS A 75 9.78 -14.69 21.42
C LYS A 75 9.18 -13.32 21.15
N SER A 76 10.04 -12.33 20.92
CA SER A 76 9.65 -10.98 20.53
C SER A 76 10.14 -10.63 19.13
N ILE A 77 9.51 -9.62 18.55
CA ILE A 77 9.96 -8.93 17.34
C ILE A 77 10.05 -7.43 17.63
N GLU A 78 10.83 -6.72 16.84
CA GLU A 78 10.87 -5.27 16.87
C GLU A 78 10.01 -4.69 15.74
N LEU A 79 9.21 -3.68 16.07
CA LEU A 79 8.52 -2.87 15.09
C LEU A 79 9.34 -1.60 14.84
N ALA A 80 9.66 -1.32 13.58
CA ALA A 80 10.32 -0.08 13.20
C ALA A 80 9.31 1.08 13.18
N LEU A 81 9.70 2.21 13.77
CA LEU A 81 8.90 3.41 13.95
C LEU A 81 9.60 4.63 13.36
N ILE A 82 8.79 5.58 12.89
CA ILE A 82 9.24 6.91 12.50
C ILE A 82 8.32 7.97 13.11
N ARG A 83 8.89 9.11 13.51
CA ARG A 83 8.17 10.27 14.02
C ARG A 83 8.72 11.54 13.42
N ILE A 84 7.84 12.40 12.91
CA ILE A 84 8.14 13.78 12.55
C ILE A 84 7.51 14.68 13.61
N LYS A 85 8.33 15.36 14.41
CA LYS A 85 7.83 16.20 15.50
C LYS A 85 6.91 17.32 15.01
N ALA A 86 5.97 17.70 15.85
CA ALA A 86 5.10 18.84 15.58
C ALA A 86 5.93 20.12 15.31
N THR A 87 5.53 20.91 14.32
CA THR A 87 6.29 22.09 13.86
C THR A 87 5.67 23.42 14.27
N GLY A 88 4.41 23.44 14.68
CA GLY A 88 3.68 24.67 15.00
C GLY A 88 3.97 25.20 16.40
N SER A 89 3.75 26.52 16.60
CA SER A 89 3.88 27.20 17.89
C SER A 89 2.70 27.00 18.84
N GLY A 90 1.62 26.38 18.38
CA GLY A 90 0.42 26.10 19.17
C GLY A 90 0.55 24.89 20.09
N LYS A 91 -0.45 24.66 20.95
CA LYS A 91 -0.48 23.48 21.83
C LYS A 91 -0.47 22.19 20.99
N ARG A 92 0.54 21.33 21.23
CA ARG A 92 0.63 19.95 20.73
C ARG A 92 -0.61 19.16 21.18
N LEU A 93 -1.26 18.50 20.24
CA LEU A 93 -2.46 17.69 20.48
C LEU A 93 -2.13 16.24 20.87
N GLY A 94 -1.01 15.70 20.38
CA GLY A 94 -0.63 14.31 20.60
C GLY A 94 0.23 13.78 19.44
N SER A 95 0.29 12.46 19.34
CA SER A 95 0.73 11.74 18.15
C SER A 95 -0.46 11.35 17.27
N LEU A 96 -0.38 11.66 15.98
CA LEU A 96 -1.29 11.13 14.96
C LEU A 96 -0.59 9.95 14.26
N VAL A 97 -1.10 8.74 14.48
CA VAL A 97 -0.49 7.52 13.94
C VAL A 97 -1.07 7.22 12.55
N PHE A 98 -0.18 7.06 11.57
CA PHE A 98 -0.52 6.76 10.18
C PHE A 98 -0.29 5.29 9.86
N ASN A 99 -1.22 4.72 9.08
CA ASN A 99 -0.98 3.53 8.29
C ASN A 99 -1.43 3.77 6.85
N PHE A 100 -0.51 3.63 5.89
CA PHE A 100 -0.75 3.92 4.48
C PHE A 100 -1.31 2.73 3.69
N GLY A 101 -1.57 1.60 4.35
CA GLY A 101 -2.21 0.45 3.73
C GLY A 101 -1.26 -0.51 3.03
N GLY A 102 -1.67 -0.97 1.84
CA GLY A 102 -1.17 -2.18 1.20
C GLY A 102 -2.20 -3.32 1.31
N PRO A 103 -2.15 -4.21 2.33
CA PRO A 103 -1.12 -4.34 3.38
C PRO A 103 0.29 -4.56 2.84
N GLY A 104 1.32 -4.35 3.65
CA GLY A 104 2.72 -4.47 3.24
C GLY A 104 3.41 -3.15 2.89
N GLY A 105 2.71 -2.02 2.95
CA GLY A 105 3.35 -0.71 2.83
C GLY A 105 4.16 -0.35 4.08
N SER A 106 5.41 0.05 3.90
CA SER A 106 6.26 0.56 4.99
C SER A 106 5.83 1.98 5.38
N GLY A 107 5.31 2.13 6.59
CA GLY A 107 5.00 3.44 7.14
C GLY A 107 6.25 4.29 7.36
N VAL A 108 7.37 3.63 7.67
CA VAL A 108 8.69 4.27 7.82
C VAL A 108 9.17 4.91 6.51
N ASP A 109 8.98 4.22 5.37
CA ASP A 109 9.39 4.74 4.07
C ASP A 109 8.40 5.77 3.50
N ILE A 110 7.10 5.57 3.72
CA ILE A 110 6.05 6.41 3.10
C ILE A 110 5.85 7.73 3.84
N LEU A 111 5.88 7.76 5.18
CA LEU A 111 5.56 8.97 5.95
C LEU A 111 6.40 10.19 5.53
N PRO A 112 7.73 10.11 5.36
CA PRO A 112 8.52 11.29 5.03
C PRO A 112 8.28 11.78 3.59
N LEU A 113 7.85 10.90 2.67
CA LEU A 113 7.41 11.29 1.33
C LEU A 113 6.06 12.00 1.35
N ALA A 114 5.15 11.54 2.22
CA ALA A 114 3.78 12.04 2.30
C ALA A 114 3.63 13.28 3.22
N ALA A 115 4.58 13.51 4.13
CA ALA A 115 4.55 14.61 5.11
C ALA A 115 4.23 16.00 4.53
N PRO A 116 4.69 16.40 3.33
CA PRO A 116 4.32 17.69 2.74
C PRO A 116 2.80 17.88 2.53
N ALA A 117 2.02 16.80 2.39
CA ALA A 117 0.57 16.88 2.28
C ALA A 117 -0.12 17.15 3.63
N TYR A 118 0.54 16.86 4.77
CA TYR A 118 -0.05 16.89 6.11
C TYR A 118 0.47 18.04 6.98
N THR A 119 0.92 19.14 6.38
CA THR A 119 1.54 20.26 7.10
C THR A 119 0.62 20.89 8.14
N ALA A 120 -0.68 21.00 7.85
CA ALA A 120 -1.68 21.49 8.81
C ALA A 120 -1.81 20.58 10.04
N LEU A 121 -1.81 19.25 9.84
CA LEU A 121 -1.82 18.28 10.93
C LEU A 121 -0.49 18.30 11.71
N ASN A 122 0.65 18.35 11.02
CA ASN A 122 1.97 18.39 11.64
C ASN A 122 2.21 19.69 12.44
N ALA A 123 1.50 20.77 12.16
CA ALA A 123 1.56 21.95 13.01
C ALA A 123 1.05 21.66 14.44
N ARG A 124 0.24 20.61 14.65
CA ARG A 124 -0.43 20.30 15.92
C ARG A 124 -0.11 18.90 16.46
N TYR A 125 0.28 17.97 15.59
CA TYR A 125 0.58 16.58 15.92
C TYR A 125 2.04 16.24 15.62
N ASP A 126 2.63 15.37 16.45
CA ASP A 126 3.72 14.54 15.96
C ASP A 126 3.12 13.55 14.94
N LEU A 127 3.62 13.56 13.71
CA LEU A 127 3.22 12.54 12.74
C LEU A 127 4.02 11.28 13.02
N VAL A 128 3.34 10.18 13.33
CA VAL A 128 3.98 8.91 13.66
C VAL A 128 3.54 7.85 12.66
N SER A 129 4.45 7.00 12.21
CA SER A 129 4.09 5.80 11.45
C SER A 129 5.03 4.66 11.81
N PHE A 130 4.71 3.48 11.32
CA PHE A 130 5.42 2.25 11.65
C PHE A 130 5.36 1.26 10.51
N ASP A 131 6.31 0.34 10.50
CA ASP A 131 6.24 -0.87 9.69
C ASP A 131 5.45 -1.92 10.50
N PRO A 132 4.25 -2.37 10.06
CA PRO A 132 3.51 -3.41 10.77
C PRO A 132 4.31 -4.72 10.85
N ARG A 133 3.99 -5.59 11.81
CA ARG A 133 4.57 -6.94 11.86
C ARG A 133 4.47 -7.65 10.49
N GLY A 134 5.56 -8.27 10.06
CA GLY A 134 5.62 -8.89 8.73
C GLY A 134 5.93 -7.91 7.59
N VAL A 135 6.23 -6.64 7.86
CA VAL A 135 6.53 -5.61 6.84
C VAL A 135 7.93 -5.03 7.04
N GLU A 136 8.70 -4.96 5.96
CA GLU A 136 10.05 -4.40 5.88
C GLU A 136 10.94 -4.70 7.10
N ARG A 137 11.20 -3.69 7.93
CA ARG A 137 12.13 -3.79 9.06
C ARG A 137 11.51 -4.55 10.24
N SER A 138 10.20 -4.70 10.27
CA SER A 138 9.43 -5.34 11.33
C SER A 138 9.21 -6.83 11.07
N SER A 139 10.30 -7.58 10.93
CA SER A 139 10.27 -9.00 10.53
C SER A 139 9.57 -9.22 9.18
N GLY A 140 9.93 -8.40 8.18
CA GLY A 140 9.34 -8.40 6.85
C GLY A 140 9.29 -9.79 6.19
N VAL A 141 8.13 -10.16 5.64
CA VAL A 141 7.97 -11.43 4.91
C VAL A 141 8.83 -11.40 3.65
N ARG A 142 9.69 -12.40 3.46
CA ARG A 142 10.54 -12.59 2.28
C ARG A 142 10.19 -13.93 1.65
N CYS A 143 10.11 -13.98 0.33
CA CYS A 143 9.64 -15.15 -0.42
C CYS A 143 10.62 -15.56 -1.53
N GLY A 144 11.92 -15.52 -1.19
CA GLY A 144 13.00 -15.79 -2.14
C GLY A 144 13.94 -14.59 -2.31
N ASP A 145 14.95 -14.79 -3.15
CA ASP A 145 15.90 -13.75 -3.54
C ASP A 145 15.35 -12.84 -4.66
N ALA A 146 16.16 -11.87 -5.10
CA ALA A 146 15.74 -10.91 -6.11
C ALA A 146 15.45 -11.55 -7.49
N ALA A 147 16.15 -12.64 -7.85
CA ALA A 147 15.95 -13.32 -9.13
C ALA A 147 14.66 -14.14 -9.10
N GLU A 148 14.36 -14.80 -7.97
CA GLU A 148 13.09 -15.51 -7.76
C GLU A 148 11.89 -14.53 -7.82
N MET A 149 12.03 -13.36 -7.20
CA MET A 149 11.00 -12.31 -7.27
C MET A 149 10.83 -11.73 -8.67
N GLU A 150 11.92 -11.55 -9.42
CA GLU A 150 11.85 -11.09 -10.81
C GLU A 150 11.12 -12.10 -11.70
N GLU A 151 11.41 -13.41 -11.57
CA GLU A 151 10.68 -14.46 -12.30
C GLU A 151 9.20 -14.50 -11.92
N TYR A 152 8.86 -14.37 -10.63
CA TYR A 152 7.47 -14.33 -10.18
C TYR A 152 6.70 -13.14 -10.76
N HIS A 153 7.29 -11.94 -10.75
CA HIS A 153 6.65 -10.74 -11.30
C HIS A 153 6.62 -10.70 -12.84
N ALA A 154 7.54 -11.40 -13.50
CA ALA A 154 7.58 -11.53 -14.95
C ALA A 154 6.65 -12.64 -15.49
N ALA A 155 6.10 -13.50 -14.62
CA ALA A 155 5.10 -14.49 -15.01
C ALA A 155 3.84 -13.80 -15.53
N ASP A 156 3.27 -14.34 -16.61
CA ASP A 156 2.04 -13.77 -17.18
C ASP A 156 0.86 -14.01 -16.22
N ALA A 157 0.30 -12.91 -15.72
CA ALA A 157 -0.84 -12.89 -14.83
C ALA A 157 -2.18 -13.17 -15.55
N THR A 158 -2.22 -13.08 -16.88
CA THR A 158 -3.38 -13.35 -17.74
C THR A 158 -3.16 -14.53 -18.70
N PRO A 159 -2.70 -15.70 -18.21
CA PRO A 159 -2.17 -16.76 -19.06
C PRO A 159 -3.23 -17.36 -20.00
N ASP A 160 -3.00 -17.29 -21.30
CA ASP A 160 -3.93 -17.76 -22.32
C ASP A 160 -3.44 -19.03 -23.05
N THR A 161 -2.15 -19.36 -22.95
CA THR A 161 -1.58 -20.62 -23.40
C THR A 161 -1.45 -21.66 -22.28
N ARG A 162 -1.32 -22.95 -22.66
CA ARG A 162 -1.02 -24.03 -21.68
C ARG A 162 0.34 -23.82 -21.02
N ALA A 163 1.30 -23.25 -21.75
CA ALA A 163 2.65 -23.01 -21.27
C ALA A 163 2.68 -21.90 -20.21
N GLU A 164 2.03 -20.76 -20.46
CA GLU A 164 1.91 -19.68 -19.46
C GLU A 164 1.15 -20.15 -18.22
N ARG A 165 0.04 -20.88 -18.38
CA ARG A 165 -0.69 -21.43 -17.22
C ARG A 165 0.19 -22.33 -16.37
N ALA A 166 1.03 -23.14 -17.00
CA ALA A 166 1.98 -23.99 -16.29
C ALA A 166 3.11 -23.16 -15.63
N ARG A 167 3.62 -22.11 -16.30
CA ARG A 167 4.63 -21.20 -15.74
C ARG A 167 4.09 -20.44 -14.53
N LEU A 168 2.92 -19.81 -14.64
CA LEU A 168 2.28 -19.09 -13.52
C LEU A 168 2.05 -20.02 -12.33
N LYS A 169 1.51 -21.23 -12.56
CA LYS A 169 1.31 -22.22 -11.49
C LYS A 169 2.63 -22.60 -10.80
N ARG A 170 3.72 -22.80 -11.55
CA ARG A 170 5.04 -23.11 -10.97
C ARG A 170 5.58 -21.93 -10.18
N ALA A 171 5.58 -20.73 -10.76
CA ALA A 171 6.06 -19.51 -10.11
C ALA A 171 5.31 -19.23 -8.80
N THR A 172 3.97 -19.37 -8.78
CA THR A 172 3.18 -19.23 -7.54
C THR A 172 3.56 -20.30 -6.51
N ALA A 173 3.72 -21.56 -6.92
CA ALA A 173 4.10 -22.62 -5.99
C ALA A 173 5.51 -22.45 -5.42
N GLU A 174 6.45 -21.98 -6.23
CA GLU A 174 7.83 -21.64 -5.82
C GLU A 174 7.82 -20.47 -4.84
N PHE A 175 7.11 -19.39 -5.17
CA PHE A 175 6.91 -18.24 -4.30
C PHE A 175 6.38 -18.66 -2.91
N VAL A 176 5.31 -19.46 -2.87
CA VAL A 176 4.72 -19.92 -1.60
C VAL A 176 5.71 -20.75 -0.78
N ARG A 177 6.43 -21.69 -1.41
CA ARG A 177 7.46 -22.49 -0.72
C ARG A 177 8.61 -21.62 -0.20
N ALA A 178 9.01 -20.61 -0.95
CA ALA A 178 10.07 -19.69 -0.55
C ALA A 178 9.62 -18.79 0.62
N CYS A 179 8.34 -18.36 0.65
CA CYS A 179 7.77 -17.67 1.81
C CYS A 179 7.79 -18.56 3.06
N GLU A 180 7.37 -19.82 2.94
CA GLU A 180 7.37 -20.77 4.05
C GLU A 180 8.78 -21.00 4.60
N LYS A 181 9.74 -21.22 3.70
CA LYS A 181 11.14 -21.46 4.06
C LYS A 181 11.79 -20.26 4.75
N THR A 182 11.55 -19.05 4.24
CA THR A 182 12.28 -17.84 4.66
C THR A 182 11.58 -17.09 5.78
N SER A 183 10.25 -17.22 5.89
CA SER A 183 9.43 -16.44 6.83
C SER A 183 8.44 -17.28 7.64
N GLY A 184 8.57 -18.60 7.63
CA GLY A 184 7.65 -19.53 8.31
C GLY A 184 7.39 -19.21 9.79
N GLU A 185 8.34 -18.62 10.50
CA GLU A 185 8.18 -18.22 11.91
C GLU A 185 7.22 -17.03 12.09
N ILE A 186 7.26 -16.03 11.22
CA ILE A 186 6.40 -14.83 11.34
C ILE A 186 5.03 -15.04 10.69
N LEU A 187 4.93 -15.89 9.67
CA LEU A 187 3.73 -16.07 8.85
C LEU A 187 2.42 -16.38 9.61
N PRO A 188 2.40 -17.19 10.69
CA PRO A 188 1.20 -17.40 11.49
C PRO A 188 0.73 -16.14 12.24
N HIS A 189 1.60 -15.16 12.42
CA HIS A 189 1.39 -14.05 13.34
C HIS A 189 1.17 -12.69 12.66
N VAL A 190 1.25 -12.59 11.32
CA VAL A 190 1.17 -11.31 10.56
C VAL A 190 -0.23 -10.71 10.44
N GLY A 191 -1.29 -11.44 10.79
CA GLY A 191 -2.67 -10.98 10.58
C GLY A 191 -3.03 -9.67 11.30
N THR A 192 -4.03 -8.96 10.76
CA THR A 192 -4.48 -7.63 11.23
C THR A 192 -4.86 -7.62 12.70
N VAL A 193 -5.40 -8.70 13.25
CA VAL A 193 -5.75 -8.80 14.68
C VAL A 193 -4.52 -8.63 15.57
N ASN A 194 -3.37 -9.21 15.19
CA ASN A 194 -2.14 -9.05 15.93
C ASN A 194 -1.50 -7.67 15.69
N ALA A 195 -1.57 -7.15 14.46
CA ALA A 195 -1.16 -5.77 14.19
C ALA A 195 -1.99 -4.74 14.96
N ALA A 196 -3.27 -5.00 15.24
CA ALA A 196 -4.09 -4.14 16.09
C ALA A 196 -3.68 -4.18 17.57
N ARG A 197 -3.19 -5.33 18.06
CA ARG A 197 -2.60 -5.42 19.41
C ARG A 197 -1.27 -4.68 19.50
N ASP A 198 -0.46 -4.76 18.45
CA ASP A 198 0.76 -3.95 18.34
C ASP A 198 0.46 -2.45 18.38
N LEU A 199 -0.62 -2.04 17.73
CA LEU A 199 -1.07 -0.65 17.72
C LEU A 199 -1.49 -0.15 19.11
N GLU A 200 -2.03 -1.02 19.96
CA GLU A 200 -2.31 -0.70 21.37
C GLU A 200 -1.01 -0.55 22.19
N LEU A 201 -0.04 -1.46 22.01
CA LEU A 201 1.28 -1.31 22.63
C LEU A 201 1.99 -0.04 22.17
N LEU A 202 1.84 0.33 20.90
CA LEU A 202 2.36 1.59 20.35
C LEU A 202 1.68 2.80 20.99
N ARG A 203 0.34 2.79 21.14
CA ARG A 203 -0.38 3.87 21.84
C ARG A 203 0.18 4.06 23.25
N GLU A 204 0.36 2.97 23.99
CA GLU A 204 0.91 3.01 25.36
C GLU A 204 2.33 3.54 25.40
N ALA A 205 3.19 3.05 24.50
CA ALA A 205 4.59 3.47 24.43
C ALA A 205 4.78 4.93 23.98
N LEU A 206 3.82 5.48 23.22
CA LEU A 206 3.77 6.91 22.88
C LEU A 206 3.26 7.76 24.06
N GLY A 207 2.74 7.16 25.13
CA GLY A 207 2.15 7.86 26.27
C GLY A 207 0.78 8.48 25.99
N GLU A 208 0.08 8.02 24.94
CA GLU A 208 -1.18 8.62 24.50
C GLU A 208 -2.36 7.93 25.19
N SER A 209 -3.24 8.70 25.86
CA SER A 209 -4.39 8.12 26.58
C SER A 209 -5.44 7.46 25.66
N ARG A 210 -5.54 7.99 24.44
CA ARG A 210 -6.34 7.48 23.32
C ARG A 210 -5.50 7.59 22.06
N LEU A 211 -5.74 6.72 21.10
CA LEU A 211 -5.06 6.75 19.82
C LEU A 211 -5.78 7.72 18.87
N ASP A 212 -5.06 8.69 18.34
CA ASP A 212 -5.48 9.42 17.14
C ASP A 212 -4.83 8.75 15.92
N TYR A 213 -5.63 8.44 14.89
CA TYR A 213 -5.23 7.55 13.81
C TYR A 213 -5.72 8.03 12.44
N PHE A 214 -4.82 7.96 11.46
CA PHE A 214 -5.11 8.13 10.05
C PHE A 214 -4.81 6.82 9.32
N GLY A 215 -5.86 6.10 8.92
CA GLY A 215 -5.74 4.88 8.13
C GLY A 215 -6.11 5.12 6.68
N MET A 216 -5.25 4.74 5.75
CA MET A 216 -5.55 4.75 4.32
C MET A 216 -5.65 3.32 3.78
N SER A 217 -6.61 3.03 2.90
CA SER A 217 -6.70 1.73 2.22
C SER A 217 -6.81 0.58 3.22
N TYR A 218 -5.95 -0.44 3.18
CA TYR A 218 -5.85 -1.46 4.24
C TYR A 218 -5.70 -0.88 5.66
N GLY A 219 -5.08 0.28 5.82
CA GLY A 219 -5.02 0.98 7.11
C GLY A 219 -6.41 1.28 7.69
N THR A 220 -7.45 1.40 6.85
CA THR A 220 -8.85 1.51 7.31
C THR A 220 -9.35 0.23 7.96
N HIS A 221 -8.93 -0.93 7.45
CA HIS A 221 -9.25 -2.23 8.01
C HIS A 221 -8.53 -2.43 9.36
N LEU A 222 -7.24 -2.11 9.44
CA LEU A 222 -6.49 -2.12 10.69
C LEU A 222 -7.13 -1.21 11.76
N GLY A 223 -7.50 0.02 11.37
CA GLY A 223 -8.18 0.95 12.27
C GLY A 223 -9.54 0.42 12.74
N ALA A 224 -10.32 -0.21 11.85
CA ALA A 224 -11.60 -0.81 12.19
C ALA A 224 -11.47 -2.00 13.15
N VAL A 225 -10.46 -2.86 12.97
CA VAL A 225 -10.15 -3.97 13.88
C VAL A 225 -9.71 -3.44 15.25
N TYR A 226 -8.81 -2.45 15.27
CA TYR A 226 -8.39 -1.80 16.53
C TYR A 226 -9.60 -1.21 17.27
N ALA A 227 -10.46 -0.45 16.59
CA ALA A 227 -11.64 0.15 17.21
C ALA A 227 -12.65 -0.88 17.72
N THR A 228 -12.62 -2.10 17.16
CA THR A 228 -13.44 -3.23 17.65
C THR A 228 -12.86 -3.86 18.90
N MET A 229 -11.53 -3.97 18.98
CA MET A 229 -10.83 -4.61 20.10
C MET A 229 -10.66 -3.67 21.30
N PHE A 230 -10.45 -2.38 21.04
CA PHE A 230 -10.13 -1.35 22.03
C PHE A 230 -11.02 -0.10 21.88
N PRO A 231 -12.37 -0.23 21.87
CA PRO A 231 -13.26 0.89 21.58
C PRO A 231 -13.05 2.09 22.51
N GLY A 232 -12.80 1.86 23.81
CA GLY A 232 -12.54 2.91 24.78
C GLY A 232 -11.20 3.64 24.62
N LYS A 233 -10.31 3.16 23.74
CA LYS A 233 -8.99 3.74 23.44
C LYS A 233 -8.96 4.49 22.11
N VAL A 234 -10.10 4.60 21.42
CA VAL A 234 -10.22 5.34 20.16
C VAL A 234 -10.38 6.84 20.44
N GLY A 235 -9.45 7.64 19.91
CA GLY A 235 -9.52 9.09 19.84
C GLY A 235 -10.14 9.54 18.52
N ARG A 236 -9.39 10.30 17.72
CA ARG A 236 -9.81 10.80 16.41
C ARG A 236 -9.32 9.86 15.31
N PHE A 237 -10.23 9.11 14.72
CA PHE A 237 -9.95 8.15 13.65
C PHE A 237 -10.50 8.67 12.32
N LEU A 238 -9.61 8.90 11.36
CA LEU A 238 -9.94 9.15 9.96
C LEU A 238 -9.56 7.92 9.13
N LEU A 239 -10.54 7.31 8.48
CA LEU A 239 -10.38 6.13 7.62
C LEU A 239 -10.66 6.52 6.16
N ASP A 240 -9.61 6.80 5.39
CA ASP A 240 -9.67 7.25 4.00
C ASP A 240 -9.46 6.07 3.04
N ALA A 241 -10.27 5.98 1.97
CA ALA A 241 -10.29 4.86 1.04
C ALA A 241 -10.67 3.51 1.73
N PRO A 242 -11.94 3.34 2.14
CA PRO A 242 -12.36 2.30 3.07
C PRO A 242 -12.42 0.91 2.45
N LEU A 243 -11.83 -0.04 3.16
CA LEU A 243 -11.94 -1.46 2.88
C LEU A 243 -13.18 -2.07 3.54
N ASP A 244 -14.01 -2.79 2.79
CA ASP A 244 -15.08 -3.63 3.35
C ASP A 244 -14.47 -4.99 3.75
N PRO A 245 -14.35 -5.30 5.05
CA PRO A 245 -13.64 -6.50 5.48
C PRO A 245 -14.47 -7.78 5.27
N THR A 246 -15.75 -7.66 4.88
CA THR A 246 -16.67 -8.80 4.71
C THR A 246 -16.64 -9.42 3.32
N VAL A 247 -16.03 -8.74 2.33
CA VAL A 247 -16.00 -9.26 0.97
C VAL A 247 -15.14 -10.53 0.87
N SER A 248 -15.66 -11.53 0.15
CA SER A 248 -14.87 -12.72 -0.24
C SER A 248 -13.72 -12.36 -1.17
N PHE A 249 -12.73 -13.25 -1.32
CA PHE A 249 -11.65 -13.04 -2.30
C PHE A 249 -12.20 -12.85 -3.72
N ARG A 250 -13.23 -13.62 -4.09
CA ARG A 250 -13.91 -13.48 -5.38
C ARG A 250 -14.56 -12.10 -5.54
N GLN A 251 -15.33 -11.64 -4.56
CA GLN A 251 -15.97 -10.34 -4.61
C GLN A 251 -14.93 -9.22 -4.68
N ARG A 252 -13.88 -9.28 -3.85
CA ARG A 252 -12.76 -8.34 -3.87
C ARG A 252 -12.11 -8.24 -5.24
N THR A 253 -11.83 -9.37 -5.89
CA THR A 253 -11.28 -9.37 -7.26
C THR A 253 -12.23 -8.66 -8.23
N LEU A 254 -13.50 -9.05 -8.26
CA LEU A 254 -14.45 -8.48 -9.22
C LEU A 254 -14.76 -6.99 -8.96
N ASP A 255 -14.82 -6.56 -7.70
CA ASP A 255 -15.08 -5.17 -7.33
C ASP A 255 -13.91 -4.26 -7.73
N GLN A 256 -12.67 -4.66 -7.43
CA GLN A 256 -11.47 -3.93 -7.85
C GLN A 256 -11.33 -3.92 -9.38
N MET A 257 -11.59 -5.03 -10.06
CA MET A 257 -11.57 -5.05 -11.54
C MET A 257 -12.54 -4.05 -12.15
N ARG A 258 -13.74 -3.90 -11.58
CA ARG A 258 -14.68 -2.85 -12.02
C ARG A 258 -14.19 -1.45 -11.66
N GLY A 259 -13.55 -1.28 -10.51
CA GLY A 259 -12.94 -0.01 -10.09
C GLY A 259 -11.86 0.45 -11.06
N PHE A 260 -10.85 -0.38 -11.31
CA PHE A 260 -9.81 -0.12 -12.30
C PHE A 260 -10.35 0.06 -13.72
N GLN A 261 -11.37 -0.71 -14.11
CA GLN A 261 -12.02 -0.49 -15.41
C GLN A 261 -12.62 0.92 -15.52
N ARG A 262 -13.32 1.40 -14.49
CA ARG A 262 -13.89 2.76 -14.49
C ARG A 262 -12.79 3.83 -14.52
N SER A 263 -11.76 3.69 -13.69
CA SER A 263 -10.64 4.64 -13.66
C SER A 263 -9.88 4.65 -14.99
N TYR A 264 -9.69 3.48 -15.62
CA TYR A 264 -9.10 3.39 -16.96
C TYR A 264 -9.96 4.11 -18.01
N GLU A 265 -11.27 3.92 -18.00
CA GLU A 265 -12.17 4.63 -18.91
C GLU A 265 -12.16 6.15 -18.66
N ALA A 266 -12.07 6.58 -17.41
CA ALA A 266 -11.95 7.99 -17.02
C ALA A 266 -10.62 8.60 -17.49
N PHE A 267 -9.51 7.87 -17.34
CA PHE A 267 -8.21 8.25 -17.90
C PHE A 267 -8.27 8.45 -19.42
N LEU A 268 -8.84 7.49 -20.16
CA LEU A 268 -8.96 7.59 -21.61
C LEU A 268 -9.84 8.78 -22.02
N ALA A 269 -10.94 9.01 -21.30
CA ALA A 269 -11.81 10.17 -21.53
C ALA A 269 -11.07 11.48 -21.27
N ALA A 270 -10.32 11.58 -20.17
CA ALA A 270 -9.52 12.75 -19.83
C ALA A 270 -8.38 13.01 -20.83
N CYS A 271 -7.75 11.95 -21.35
CA CYS A 271 -6.79 12.08 -22.45
C CYS A 271 -7.49 12.66 -23.69
N ALA A 272 -8.56 12.02 -24.17
CA ALA A 272 -9.29 12.45 -25.36
C ALA A 272 -9.85 13.89 -25.25
N ALA A 273 -10.28 14.31 -24.05
CA ALA A 273 -10.77 15.66 -23.78
C ALA A 273 -9.74 16.77 -24.02
N LYS A 274 -8.43 16.45 -24.10
CA LYS A 274 -7.39 17.41 -24.50
C LYS A 274 -7.56 17.91 -25.94
N GLY A 275 -8.31 17.18 -26.77
CA GLY A 275 -8.57 17.50 -28.17
C GLY A 275 -7.61 16.83 -29.15
N SER A 276 -8.00 16.85 -30.43
CA SER A 276 -7.27 16.20 -31.53
C SER A 276 -5.80 16.61 -31.58
N GLY A 277 -4.92 15.60 -31.65
CA GLY A 277 -3.47 15.80 -31.72
C GLY A 277 -2.77 16.06 -30.38
N LYS A 278 -3.52 16.25 -29.28
CA LYS A 278 -2.93 16.45 -27.93
C LYS A 278 -2.89 15.18 -27.09
N CYS A 279 -3.87 14.30 -27.25
CA CYS A 279 -3.83 12.96 -26.66
C CYS A 279 -2.99 12.04 -27.54
N VAL A 280 -1.84 11.58 -27.05
CA VAL A 280 -0.94 10.71 -27.83
C VAL A 280 -1.53 9.33 -28.12
N LEU A 281 -2.62 8.95 -27.43
CA LEU A 281 -3.29 7.67 -27.57
C LEU A 281 -4.36 7.66 -28.66
N GLY A 282 -4.91 8.83 -29.03
CA GLY A 282 -5.95 8.93 -30.04
C GLY A 282 -6.87 10.14 -29.86
N ALA A 283 -7.62 10.47 -30.92
CA ALA A 283 -8.53 11.63 -30.93
C ALA A 283 -9.80 11.44 -30.08
N ASP A 284 -10.14 10.21 -29.72
CA ASP A 284 -11.33 9.86 -28.96
C ASP A 284 -11.06 8.67 -28.03
N ARG A 285 -11.95 8.44 -27.06
CA ARG A 285 -11.83 7.36 -26.07
C ARG A 285 -11.71 5.98 -26.71
N LYS A 286 -12.48 5.70 -27.77
CA LYS A 286 -12.50 4.39 -28.45
C LYS A 286 -11.17 4.15 -29.17
N THR A 287 -10.60 5.19 -29.78
CA THR A 287 -9.30 5.13 -30.45
C THR A 287 -8.18 4.97 -29.44
N ALA A 288 -8.22 5.70 -28.32
CA ALA A 288 -7.27 5.55 -27.23
C ALA A 288 -7.28 4.13 -26.62
N ASP A 289 -8.46 3.55 -26.34
CA ASP A 289 -8.59 2.16 -25.88
C ASP A 289 -7.99 1.17 -26.90
N ARG A 290 -8.31 1.30 -28.19
CA ARG A 290 -7.72 0.44 -29.24
C ARG A 290 -6.20 0.54 -29.27
N THR A 291 -5.64 1.73 -29.15
CA THR A 291 -4.19 1.96 -29.12
C THR A 291 -3.52 1.24 -27.95
N VAL A 292 -4.08 1.37 -26.75
CA VAL A 292 -3.53 0.72 -25.54
C VAL A 292 -3.66 -0.80 -25.63
N ARG A 293 -4.80 -1.33 -26.10
CA ARG A 293 -4.99 -2.79 -26.32
C ARG A 293 -4.04 -3.35 -27.37
N ALA A 294 -3.76 -2.59 -28.43
CA ALA A 294 -2.78 -2.99 -29.44
C ALA A 294 -1.36 -3.06 -28.85
N LEU A 295 -0.99 -2.09 -28.00
CA LEU A 295 0.27 -2.15 -27.25
C LEU A 295 0.33 -3.39 -26.35
N TRP A 296 -0.71 -3.63 -25.55
CA TRP A 296 -0.82 -4.80 -24.68
C TRP A 296 -0.64 -6.12 -25.46
N LYS A 297 -1.37 -6.31 -26.57
CA LYS A 297 -1.23 -7.50 -27.44
C LYS A 297 0.16 -7.62 -28.07
N ARG A 298 0.81 -6.49 -28.41
CA ARG A 298 2.16 -6.50 -28.97
C ARG A 298 3.19 -6.94 -27.92
N LEU A 299 3.05 -6.47 -26.68
CA LEU A 299 3.95 -6.83 -25.57
C LEU A 299 3.84 -8.29 -25.17
N ASP A 300 2.67 -8.89 -25.39
CA ASP A 300 2.43 -10.32 -25.20
C ASP A 300 3.31 -11.17 -26.12
N ALA A 301 3.31 -10.84 -27.42
CA ALA A 301 4.10 -11.54 -28.42
C ALA A 301 5.59 -11.14 -28.41
N LYS A 302 5.90 -9.88 -28.07
CA LYS A 302 7.25 -9.32 -28.09
C LYS A 302 7.42 -8.24 -27.02
N PRO A 303 7.92 -8.60 -25.83
CA PRO A 303 8.29 -7.65 -24.79
C PRO A 303 9.28 -6.59 -25.29
N LEU A 304 9.21 -5.38 -24.73
CA LEU A 304 10.16 -4.31 -25.05
C LEU A 304 11.42 -4.46 -24.19
N LYS A 305 12.59 -4.45 -24.82
CA LYS A 305 13.87 -4.42 -24.10
C LYS A 305 14.06 -3.07 -23.40
N VAL A 306 14.44 -3.11 -22.13
CA VAL A 306 14.78 -1.96 -21.31
C VAL A 306 16.06 -2.29 -20.56
N ASP A 307 17.20 -1.84 -21.09
CA ASP A 307 18.53 -2.22 -20.63
C ASP A 307 18.68 -3.76 -20.54
N ARG A 308 18.88 -4.29 -19.32
CA ARG A 308 19.00 -5.74 -19.06
C ARG A 308 17.67 -6.43 -18.77
N ARG A 309 16.56 -5.68 -18.74
CA ARG A 309 15.22 -6.16 -18.41
C ARG A 309 14.28 -6.06 -19.60
N GLU A 310 13.06 -6.54 -19.40
CA GLU A 310 11.98 -6.44 -20.36
C GLU A 310 10.75 -5.80 -19.72
N LEU A 311 10.10 -4.91 -20.47
CA LEU A 311 8.72 -4.57 -20.23
C LEU A 311 7.85 -5.65 -20.88
N THR A 312 7.41 -6.60 -20.07
CA THR A 312 6.45 -7.64 -20.47
C THR A 312 5.03 -7.08 -20.53
N GLN A 313 4.10 -7.85 -21.11
CA GLN A 313 2.68 -7.54 -21.07
C GLN A 313 2.17 -7.32 -19.64
N SER A 314 2.50 -8.25 -18.73
CA SER A 314 2.07 -8.17 -17.32
C SER A 314 2.64 -6.96 -16.59
N LEU A 315 3.94 -6.65 -16.76
CA LEU A 315 4.54 -5.46 -16.16
C LEU A 315 3.93 -4.16 -16.71
N ALA A 316 3.58 -4.12 -17.99
CA ALA A 316 2.89 -2.96 -18.56
C ALA A 316 1.50 -2.75 -17.94
N VAL A 317 0.74 -3.83 -17.70
CA VAL A 317 -0.56 -3.76 -16.99
C VAL A 317 -0.37 -3.30 -15.55
N THR A 318 0.66 -3.81 -14.85
CA THR A 318 1.02 -3.34 -13.50
C THR A 318 1.32 -1.85 -13.49
N GLY A 319 2.13 -1.36 -14.44
CA GLY A 319 2.45 0.07 -14.55
C GLY A 319 1.23 0.95 -14.88
N ILE A 320 0.32 0.47 -15.76
CA ILE A 320 -0.96 1.15 -16.01
C ILE A 320 -1.77 1.20 -14.72
N GLY A 321 -1.96 0.07 -14.04
CA GLY A 321 -2.69 -0.03 -12.79
C GLY A 321 -2.13 0.91 -11.72
N ALA A 322 -0.81 0.94 -11.54
CA ALA A 322 -0.12 1.82 -10.60
C ALA A 322 -0.45 3.30 -10.81
N ALA A 323 -0.45 3.77 -12.06
CA ALA A 323 -0.79 5.15 -12.39
C ALA A 323 -2.29 5.46 -12.24
N LEU A 324 -3.17 4.47 -12.37
CA LEU A 324 -4.63 4.68 -12.21
C LEU A 324 -5.05 4.93 -10.76
N TYR A 325 -4.19 4.66 -9.77
CA TYR A 325 -4.44 5.01 -8.37
C TYR A 325 -4.59 6.52 -8.13
N ALA A 326 -3.97 7.36 -8.96
CA ALA A 326 -3.91 8.80 -8.73
C ALA A 326 -4.16 9.56 -10.04
N GLN A 327 -5.19 10.39 -10.07
CA GLN A 327 -5.51 11.20 -11.25
C GLN A 327 -4.32 12.10 -11.67
N GLN A 328 -3.52 12.54 -10.70
CA GLN A 328 -2.33 13.37 -10.92
C GLN A 328 -1.23 12.62 -11.70
N ALA A 329 -1.24 11.27 -11.70
CA ALA A 329 -0.30 10.45 -12.44
C ALA A 329 -0.72 10.21 -13.90
N TRP A 330 -1.95 10.55 -14.29
CA TRP A 330 -2.46 10.33 -15.64
C TRP A 330 -1.63 11.00 -16.77
N PRO A 331 -1.09 12.23 -16.62
CA PRO A 331 -0.18 12.80 -17.62
C PRO A 331 1.10 11.96 -17.81
N VAL A 332 1.64 11.40 -16.73
CA VAL A 332 2.81 10.51 -16.77
C VAL A 332 2.44 9.19 -17.44
N LEU A 333 1.26 8.64 -17.15
CA LEU A 333 0.76 7.43 -17.81
C LEU A 333 0.61 7.62 -19.33
N GLU A 334 0.03 8.74 -19.76
CA GLU A 334 -0.07 9.07 -21.17
C GLU A 334 1.30 9.14 -21.84
N GLN A 335 2.26 9.82 -21.20
CA GLN A 335 3.63 9.90 -21.70
C GLN A 335 4.29 8.51 -21.78
N ALA A 336 4.12 7.68 -20.75
CA ALA A 336 4.67 6.34 -20.69
C ALA A 336 4.12 5.43 -21.79
N LEU A 337 2.80 5.46 -22.02
CA LEU A 337 2.15 4.74 -23.11
C LEU A 337 2.60 5.25 -24.48
N GLY A 338 2.69 6.58 -24.65
CA GLY A 338 3.20 7.21 -25.88
C GLY A 338 4.64 6.81 -26.21
N ALA A 339 5.51 6.73 -25.21
CA ALA A 339 6.88 6.26 -25.34
C ALA A 339 6.94 4.76 -25.70
N ALA A 340 6.15 3.93 -25.00
CA ALA A 340 6.10 2.49 -25.24
C ALA A 340 5.58 2.16 -26.66
N LEU A 341 4.62 2.92 -27.19
CA LEU A 341 4.17 2.79 -28.58
C LEU A 341 5.33 2.95 -29.58
N LYS A 342 6.28 3.85 -29.29
CA LYS A 342 7.50 4.12 -30.07
C LYS A 342 8.68 3.18 -29.73
N GLY A 343 8.48 2.23 -28.83
CA GLY A 343 9.49 1.23 -28.45
C GLY A 343 10.31 1.56 -27.20
N ASP A 344 10.02 2.66 -26.49
CA ASP A 344 10.69 3.00 -25.23
C ASP A 344 9.81 2.61 -24.03
N GLY A 345 10.13 1.47 -23.39
CA GLY A 345 9.38 0.94 -22.25
C GLY A 345 9.77 1.50 -20.88
N ARG A 346 10.77 2.39 -20.78
CA ARG A 346 11.38 2.76 -19.49
C ARG A 346 10.41 3.36 -18.49
N LEU A 347 9.58 4.31 -18.92
CA LEU A 347 8.63 4.99 -18.01
C LEU A 347 7.56 4.03 -17.49
N LEU A 348 7.04 3.15 -18.35
CA LEU A 348 6.01 2.20 -17.96
C LEU A 348 6.57 1.10 -17.05
N LEU A 349 7.81 0.66 -17.31
CA LEU A 349 8.53 -0.25 -16.42
C LEU A 349 8.81 0.40 -15.06
N GLY A 350 9.19 1.67 -15.02
CA GLY A 350 9.40 2.42 -13.78
C GLY A 350 8.13 2.54 -12.92
N LEU A 351 6.96 2.74 -13.55
CA LEU A 351 5.67 2.69 -12.85
C LEU A 351 5.40 1.31 -12.25
N ALA A 352 5.73 0.23 -12.98
CA ALA A 352 5.60 -1.14 -12.48
C ALA A 352 6.58 -1.45 -11.34
N ASP A 353 7.82 -0.97 -11.43
CA ASP A 353 8.83 -1.11 -10.39
C ASP A 353 8.40 -0.41 -9.09
N GLY A 354 7.84 0.80 -9.20
CA GLY A 354 7.28 1.52 -8.05
C GLY A 354 6.16 0.74 -7.36
N TYR A 355 5.30 0.06 -8.12
CA TYR A 355 4.22 -0.77 -7.57
C TYR A 355 4.71 -2.09 -6.96
N THR A 356 5.67 -2.75 -7.63
CA THR A 356 6.24 -4.02 -7.17
C THR A 356 7.24 -3.84 -6.02
N GLY A 357 7.63 -2.59 -5.74
CA GLY A 357 8.62 -2.26 -4.73
C GLY A 357 10.05 -2.60 -5.15
N ARG A 358 10.31 -2.75 -6.46
CA ARG A 358 11.65 -2.98 -6.98
C ARG A 358 12.48 -1.70 -6.85
N ARG A 359 13.64 -1.82 -6.22
CA ARG A 359 14.60 -0.72 -6.03
C ARG A 359 15.58 -0.63 -7.20
N ALA A 360 16.30 0.49 -7.27
CA ALA A 360 17.27 0.75 -8.34
C ALA A 360 18.44 -0.26 -8.36
N ASP A 361 18.82 -0.78 -7.19
CA ASP A 361 19.84 -1.82 -7.02
C ASP A 361 19.36 -3.24 -7.42
N GLY A 362 18.08 -3.37 -7.80
CA GLY A 362 17.46 -4.64 -8.18
C GLY A 362 16.91 -5.46 -7.03
N THR A 363 17.05 -5.00 -5.78
CA THR A 363 16.37 -5.60 -4.64
C THR A 363 14.88 -5.26 -4.63
N TYR A 364 14.10 -6.00 -3.84
CA TYR A 364 12.66 -5.77 -3.67
C TYR A 364 12.33 -5.35 -2.25
N SER A 365 11.33 -4.49 -2.13
CA SER A 365 10.64 -4.25 -0.88
C SER A 365 9.86 -5.50 -0.45
N THR A 366 9.37 -5.55 0.78
CA THR A 366 8.46 -6.64 1.19
C THR A 366 7.01 -6.39 0.79
N MET A 367 6.69 -5.31 0.06
CA MET A 367 5.31 -4.92 -0.19
C MET A 367 4.49 -6.07 -0.81
N LEU A 368 4.99 -6.68 -1.89
CA LEU A 368 4.27 -7.75 -2.59
C LEU A 368 4.47 -9.15 -2.02
N THR A 369 5.25 -9.30 -0.94
CA THR A 369 5.36 -10.54 -0.17
C THR A 369 4.53 -10.48 1.11
N SER A 370 4.53 -9.34 1.80
CA SER A 370 3.69 -9.05 2.96
C SER A 370 2.21 -8.94 2.58
N PHE A 371 1.89 -8.35 1.42
CA PHE A 371 0.50 -8.20 0.95
C PHE A 371 -0.29 -9.51 0.94
N PRO A 372 0.15 -10.57 0.22
CA PRO A 372 -0.55 -11.84 0.26
C PRO A 372 -0.50 -12.51 1.63
N ALA A 373 0.64 -12.45 2.35
CA ALA A 373 0.78 -13.09 3.65
C ALA A 373 -0.26 -12.59 4.68
N ILE A 374 -0.41 -11.27 4.79
CA ILE A 374 -1.36 -10.62 5.68
C ILE A 374 -2.79 -10.90 5.21
N SER A 375 -3.05 -10.75 3.90
CA SER A 375 -4.39 -10.98 3.34
C SER A 375 -4.88 -12.42 3.50
N CYS A 376 -4.00 -13.41 3.38
CA CYS A 376 -4.34 -14.83 3.60
C CYS A 376 -4.48 -15.17 5.08
N ALA A 377 -3.83 -14.44 5.99
CA ALA A 377 -4.00 -14.58 7.45
C ALA A 377 -5.35 -13.99 7.92
N ASP A 378 -5.83 -12.93 7.28
CA ASP A 378 -7.09 -12.23 7.61
C ASP A 378 -8.37 -12.89 7.06
N SER A 379 -8.24 -14.05 6.44
CA SER A 379 -9.36 -14.79 5.86
C SER A 379 -9.19 -16.29 6.03
N ALA A 380 -10.25 -16.96 6.47
CA ALA A 380 -10.30 -18.43 6.49
C ALA A 380 -10.59 -19.02 5.10
N GLU A 381 -10.87 -18.20 4.08
CA GLU A 381 -11.16 -18.69 2.73
C GLU A 381 -9.95 -19.40 2.12
N ARG A 382 -10.15 -20.60 1.58
CA ARG A 382 -9.15 -21.34 0.80
C ARG A 382 -9.79 -21.81 -0.52
N PRO A 383 -9.96 -20.90 -1.51
CA PRO A 383 -10.60 -21.24 -2.77
C PRO A 383 -9.85 -22.37 -3.50
N SER A 384 -10.60 -23.33 -4.03
CA SER A 384 -10.08 -24.35 -4.92
C SER A 384 -9.62 -23.76 -6.25
N ALA A 385 -8.77 -24.50 -6.99
CA ALA A 385 -8.36 -24.10 -8.34
C ALA A 385 -9.55 -23.88 -9.30
N ALA A 386 -10.64 -24.65 -9.14
CA ALA A 386 -11.86 -24.50 -9.95
C ALA A 386 -12.65 -23.22 -9.59
N GLU A 387 -12.69 -22.83 -8.31
CA GLU A 387 -13.27 -21.55 -7.88
C GLU A 387 -12.44 -20.36 -8.38
N GLN A 388 -11.11 -20.47 -8.33
CA GLN A 388 -10.22 -19.46 -8.86
C GLN A 388 -10.40 -19.30 -10.37
N ALA A 389 -10.41 -20.38 -11.14
CA ALA A 389 -10.62 -20.32 -12.59
C ALA A 389 -11.95 -19.67 -12.98
N ARG A 390 -13.03 -19.93 -12.20
CA ARG A 390 -14.33 -19.25 -12.37
C ARG A 390 -14.28 -17.76 -12.02
N THR A 391 -13.38 -17.35 -11.14
CA THR A 391 -13.17 -15.94 -10.77
C THR A 391 -12.39 -15.22 -11.85
N ASP A 392 -11.31 -15.82 -12.34
CA ASP A 392 -10.50 -15.25 -13.42
C ASP A 392 -11.30 -15.12 -14.71
N ALA A 393 -12.12 -16.12 -15.04
CA ALA A 393 -13.01 -16.06 -16.20
C ALA A 393 -14.05 -14.93 -16.09
N ALA A 394 -14.53 -14.62 -14.88
CA ALA A 394 -15.44 -13.50 -14.66
C ALA A 394 -14.70 -12.16 -14.69
N ALA A 395 -13.48 -12.08 -14.17
CA ALA A 395 -12.64 -10.89 -14.22
C ALA A 395 -12.27 -10.51 -15.67
N ARG A 396 -11.88 -11.48 -16.50
CA ARG A 396 -11.58 -11.26 -17.92
C ARG A 396 -12.76 -10.75 -18.74
N LYS A 397 -14.00 -11.06 -18.34
CA LYS A 397 -15.21 -10.48 -18.97
C LYS A 397 -15.39 -8.99 -18.66
N ILE A 398 -14.84 -8.51 -17.53
CA ILE A 398 -14.87 -7.09 -17.17
C ILE A 398 -13.80 -6.34 -17.97
N ASN A 399 -12.56 -6.81 -17.90
CA ASN A 399 -11.50 -6.33 -18.79
C ASN A 399 -10.45 -7.45 -18.98
N PRO A 400 -10.15 -7.86 -20.22
CA PRO A 400 -9.13 -8.88 -20.48
C PRO A 400 -7.71 -8.44 -20.09
N MET A 401 -7.40 -7.14 -20.12
CA MET A 401 -6.09 -6.59 -19.77
C MET A 401 -5.79 -6.67 -18.28
N PHE A 402 -6.79 -6.40 -17.43
CA PHE A 402 -6.63 -6.42 -15.97
C PHE A 402 -7.01 -7.77 -15.33
N GLY A 403 -7.62 -8.69 -16.09
CA GLY A 403 -8.30 -9.89 -15.60
C GLY A 403 -7.41 -11.05 -15.12
N GLY A 404 -6.34 -10.75 -14.40
CA GLY A 404 -5.42 -11.72 -13.81
C GLY A 404 -5.83 -12.23 -12.42
N ALA A 405 -5.13 -13.26 -11.95
CA ALA A 405 -5.47 -13.99 -10.74
C ALA A 405 -5.35 -13.11 -9.47
N GLY A 406 -6.50 -12.78 -8.87
CA GLY A 406 -6.53 -12.19 -7.53
C GLY A 406 -5.98 -13.15 -6.46
N LEU A 407 -6.01 -12.72 -5.20
CA LEU A 407 -5.40 -13.45 -4.09
C LEU A 407 -5.95 -14.86 -3.83
N GLY A 408 -7.14 -15.21 -4.34
CA GLY A 408 -7.82 -16.47 -4.02
C GLY A 408 -7.00 -17.71 -4.34
N GLY A 409 -6.33 -17.74 -5.50
CA GLY A 409 -5.52 -18.89 -5.93
C GLY A 409 -4.29 -19.09 -5.05
N LEU A 410 -3.59 -17.99 -4.76
CA LEU A 410 -2.42 -18.00 -3.87
C LEU A 410 -2.82 -18.38 -2.44
N CYS A 411 -3.88 -17.77 -1.90
CA CYS A 411 -4.35 -18.09 -0.55
C CYS A 411 -4.88 -19.52 -0.44
N GLY A 412 -5.47 -20.08 -1.50
CA GLY A 412 -5.89 -21.49 -1.55
C GLY A 412 -4.74 -22.48 -1.36
N THR A 413 -3.50 -22.07 -1.63
CA THR A 413 -2.28 -22.86 -1.44
C THR A 413 -1.40 -22.37 -0.29
N TRP A 414 -1.84 -21.38 0.48
CA TRP A 414 -1.02 -20.79 1.54
C TRP A 414 -0.78 -21.78 2.68
N PRO A 415 0.45 -21.91 3.20
CA PRO A 415 0.83 -22.99 4.11
C PRO A 415 0.20 -22.87 5.51
N PHE A 416 -0.28 -21.68 5.88
CA PHE A 416 -0.88 -21.42 7.18
C PHE A 416 -2.37 -21.12 7.06
N ALA A 417 -3.15 -21.59 8.03
CA ALA A 417 -4.56 -21.27 8.14
C ALA A 417 -4.75 -19.79 8.52
N GLY A 418 -5.71 -19.15 7.88
CA GLY A 418 -6.14 -17.79 8.23
C GLY A 418 -7.42 -17.82 9.04
N SER A 419 -7.84 -16.65 9.51
CA SER A 419 -9.01 -16.49 10.36
C SER A 419 -9.91 -15.36 9.88
N ASN A 420 -11.22 -15.55 9.99
CA ASN A 420 -12.20 -14.48 9.72
C ASN A 420 -12.35 -13.48 10.89
N ALA A 421 -11.50 -13.55 11.93
CA ALA A 421 -11.58 -12.65 13.07
C ALA A 421 -11.46 -11.17 12.67
N ALA A 422 -10.51 -10.84 11.78
CA ALA A 422 -10.34 -9.49 11.25
C ALA A 422 -11.55 -9.01 10.42
N LYS A 423 -12.42 -9.91 9.95
CA LYS A 423 -13.61 -9.56 9.17
C LYS A 423 -14.76 -9.01 10.00
N LYS A 424 -14.72 -9.22 11.32
CA LYS A 424 -15.78 -8.82 12.24
C LYS A 424 -15.42 -7.47 12.86
N VAL A 425 -15.97 -6.39 12.32
CA VAL A 425 -15.73 -5.03 12.84
C VAL A 425 -17.00 -4.42 13.43
N ASN A 426 -16.86 -3.80 14.61
CA ASN A 426 -17.90 -3.11 15.34
C ASN A 426 -17.24 -2.17 16.37
N ALA A 427 -17.34 -0.86 16.17
CA ALA A 427 -16.73 0.14 17.05
C ALA A 427 -17.72 0.69 18.10
N THR A 428 -18.74 -0.09 18.50
CA THR A 428 -19.66 0.33 19.57
C THR A 428 -18.88 0.64 20.84
N GLY A 429 -19.07 1.83 21.39
CA GLY A 429 -18.33 2.33 22.56
C GLY A 429 -17.11 3.18 22.22
N SER A 430 -16.77 3.37 20.94
CA SER A 430 -15.73 4.30 20.51
C SER A 430 -16.23 5.74 20.41
N ALA A 431 -15.28 6.69 20.37
CA ALA A 431 -15.55 8.02 19.83
C ALA A 431 -15.98 7.94 18.34
N PRO A 432 -16.69 8.97 17.80
CA PRO A 432 -17.10 8.97 16.41
C PRO A 432 -15.91 8.85 15.45
N ILE A 433 -16.02 7.95 14.47
CA ILE A 433 -15.00 7.70 13.45
C ILE A 433 -15.42 8.37 12.14
N VAL A 434 -14.51 9.04 11.44
CA VAL A 434 -14.80 9.60 10.11
C VAL A 434 -14.29 8.65 9.04
N VAL A 435 -15.18 8.20 8.17
CA VAL A 435 -14.87 7.39 6.98
C VAL A 435 -14.98 8.28 5.75
N VAL A 436 -13.95 8.32 4.91
CA VAL A 436 -13.92 9.11 3.67
C VAL A 436 -13.86 8.17 2.48
N ALA A 437 -14.85 8.23 1.58
CA ALA A 437 -14.90 7.38 0.39
C ALA A 437 -14.96 8.20 -0.90
N THR A 438 -14.03 7.93 -1.82
CA THR A 438 -13.98 8.59 -3.14
C THR A 438 -14.87 7.86 -4.16
N THR A 439 -15.65 8.61 -4.94
CA THR A 439 -16.62 8.04 -5.90
C THR A 439 -15.95 7.25 -7.03
N GLY A 440 -14.82 7.74 -7.54
CA GLY A 440 -13.99 7.14 -8.59
C GLY A 440 -12.81 6.31 -8.06
N ASP A 441 -12.83 5.83 -6.81
CA ASP A 441 -11.74 5.01 -6.28
C ASP A 441 -11.61 3.66 -7.04
N PRO A 442 -10.45 3.35 -7.64
CA PRO A 442 -10.26 2.10 -8.36
C PRO A 442 -10.00 0.89 -7.46
N ALA A 443 -9.40 1.08 -6.27
CA ALA A 443 -8.87 0.02 -5.42
C ALA A 443 -9.79 -0.30 -4.23
N THR A 444 -10.43 0.70 -3.65
CA THR A 444 -11.48 0.56 -2.63
C THR A 444 -12.75 1.23 -3.13
N PRO A 445 -13.55 0.56 -3.99
CA PRO A 445 -14.69 1.17 -4.64
C PRO A 445 -15.66 1.81 -3.64
N TYR A 446 -16.22 2.97 -3.99
CA TYR A 446 -17.12 3.76 -3.14
C TYR A 446 -18.15 2.95 -2.34
N ALA A 447 -18.74 1.91 -2.94
CA ALA A 447 -19.73 1.04 -2.31
C ALA A 447 -19.25 0.39 -0.99
N TRP A 448 -17.95 0.29 -0.76
CA TRP A 448 -17.37 -0.21 0.49
C TRP A 448 -17.45 0.80 1.64
N GLY A 449 -17.44 2.11 1.34
CA GLY A 449 -17.55 3.17 2.35
C GLY A 449 -18.82 3.10 3.18
N PRO A 450 -20.02 3.20 2.59
CA PRO A 450 -21.27 3.07 3.33
C PRO A 450 -21.39 1.75 4.12
N LYS A 451 -20.81 0.66 3.61
CA LYS A 451 -20.81 -0.63 4.31
C LYS A 451 -19.92 -0.59 5.55
N LEU A 452 -18.67 -0.12 5.44
CA LEU A 452 -17.77 0.00 6.58
C LEU A 452 -18.36 0.95 7.63
N THR A 453 -18.88 2.11 7.21
CA THR A 453 -19.56 3.06 8.10
C THR A 453 -20.69 2.39 8.89
N LYS A 454 -21.53 1.58 8.21
CA LYS A 454 -22.61 0.83 8.86
C LYS A 454 -22.10 -0.22 9.84
N GLN A 455 -21.05 -0.96 9.48
CA GLN A 455 -20.46 -2.01 10.33
C GLN A 455 -19.87 -1.42 11.61
N LEU A 456 -19.20 -0.26 11.53
CA LEU A 456 -18.59 0.41 12.68
C LEU A 456 -19.59 0.98 13.68
N ARG A 457 -20.83 1.30 13.26
CA ARG A 457 -21.94 1.85 14.06
C ARG A 457 -21.74 3.27 14.62
N THR A 458 -20.53 3.66 14.98
CA THR A 458 -20.17 5.00 15.49
C THR A 458 -19.63 5.93 14.39
N ALA A 459 -19.51 5.41 13.18
CA ALA A 459 -18.87 6.13 12.08
C ALA A 459 -19.82 7.07 11.33
N VAL A 460 -19.25 8.15 10.79
CA VAL A 460 -19.90 9.06 9.84
C VAL A 460 -19.17 8.97 8.50
N LEU A 461 -19.94 8.97 7.41
CA LEU A 461 -19.40 8.94 6.05
C LEU A 461 -19.28 10.37 5.51
N VAL A 462 -18.12 10.65 4.90
CA VAL A 462 -17.87 11.78 4.01
C VAL A 462 -17.66 11.21 2.61
N THR A 463 -18.46 11.67 1.65
CA THR A 463 -18.28 11.32 0.24
C THR A 463 -17.38 12.35 -0.42
N SER A 464 -16.29 11.90 -1.05
CA SER A 464 -15.42 12.74 -1.87
C SER A 464 -15.73 12.47 -3.35
N GLU A 465 -16.24 13.46 -4.06
CA GLU A 465 -16.46 13.35 -5.50
C GLU A 465 -15.14 13.55 -6.24
N GLY A 466 -14.81 12.60 -7.13
CA GLY A 466 -13.59 12.66 -7.92
C GLY A 466 -12.98 11.30 -8.19
N GLU A 467 -11.76 11.30 -8.72
CA GLU A 467 -11.00 10.12 -9.13
C GLU A 467 -9.78 9.94 -8.24
N GLY A 468 -9.42 8.67 -7.98
CA GLY A 468 -8.21 8.32 -7.24
C GLY A 468 -8.48 7.59 -5.92
N HIS A 469 -7.40 7.05 -5.36
CA HIS A 469 -7.40 6.24 -4.15
C HIS A 469 -6.97 7.08 -2.94
N GLY A 470 -7.94 7.45 -2.11
CA GLY A 470 -7.78 8.45 -1.06
C GLY A 470 -8.22 9.85 -1.51
N ALA A 471 -8.47 10.75 -0.55
CA ALA A 471 -9.01 12.07 -0.83
C ALA A 471 -8.30 13.21 -0.07
N TYR A 472 -7.65 12.93 1.05
CA TYR A 472 -6.89 13.94 1.78
C TYR A 472 -5.73 14.49 0.93
N GLY A 473 -5.58 15.82 0.90
CA GLY A 473 -4.57 16.51 0.09
C GLY A 473 -4.87 16.55 -1.41
N VAL A 474 -5.92 15.85 -1.87
CA VAL A 474 -6.36 15.83 -3.27
C VAL A 474 -7.62 16.67 -3.46
N ASN A 475 -8.63 16.49 -2.60
CA ASN A 475 -9.85 17.29 -2.61
C ASN A 475 -9.81 18.31 -1.46
N ALA A 476 -9.83 19.61 -1.78
CA ALA A 476 -9.67 20.68 -0.79
C ALA A 476 -10.82 20.72 0.25
N CYS A 477 -12.05 20.39 -0.14
CA CYS A 477 -13.17 20.27 0.79
C CYS A 477 -12.93 19.12 1.77
N THR A 478 -12.52 17.95 1.26
CA THR A 478 -12.24 16.77 2.09
C THR A 478 -11.10 17.03 3.05
N THR A 479 -10.00 17.67 2.61
CA THR A 479 -8.89 18.10 3.48
C THR A 479 -9.39 19.01 4.60
N LYS A 480 -10.22 20.01 4.29
CA LYS A 480 -10.79 20.93 5.29
C LYS A 480 -11.67 20.21 6.32
N VAL A 481 -12.48 19.26 5.88
CA VAL A 481 -13.33 18.44 6.77
C VAL A 481 -12.46 17.55 7.67
N ALA A 482 -11.45 16.90 7.10
CA ALA A 482 -10.52 16.06 7.84
C ALA A 482 -9.72 16.86 8.87
N ASP A 483 -9.20 18.03 8.50
CA ASP A 483 -8.47 18.91 9.42
C ASP A 483 -9.36 19.41 10.56
N ALA A 484 -10.60 19.83 10.26
CA ALA A 484 -11.54 20.27 11.30
C ALA A 484 -11.89 19.13 12.28
N TYR A 485 -11.97 17.88 11.80
CA TYR A 485 -12.17 16.73 12.68
C TYR A 485 -10.91 16.37 13.47
N LEU A 486 -9.77 16.22 12.80
CA LEU A 486 -8.52 15.77 13.41
C LEU A 486 -7.91 16.83 14.32
N ILE A 487 -8.04 18.13 14.03
CA ILE A 487 -7.45 19.21 14.84
C ILE A 487 -8.46 19.72 15.87
N ASP A 488 -9.68 20.03 15.43
CA ASP A 488 -10.67 20.71 16.28
C ASP A 488 -11.68 19.76 16.92
N GLY A 489 -11.70 18.49 16.51
CA GLY A 489 -12.67 17.49 17.01
C GLY A 489 -14.07 17.65 16.42
N LYS A 490 -14.23 18.44 15.35
CA LYS A 490 -15.53 18.69 14.73
C LYS A 490 -15.92 17.52 13.83
N VAL A 491 -16.79 16.66 14.34
CA VAL A 491 -17.38 15.56 13.57
C VAL A 491 -18.22 16.14 12.41
N PRO A 492 -18.02 15.70 11.15
CA PRO A 492 -18.83 16.17 10.03
C PRO A 492 -20.29 15.75 10.16
N ALA A 493 -21.18 16.54 9.57
CA ALA A 493 -22.59 16.19 9.51
C ALA A 493 -22.80 14.89 8.71
N LYS A 494 -23.79 14.09 9.10
CA LYS A 494 -24.14 12.88 8.37
C LYS A 494 -24.53 13.21 6.93
N GLY A 495 -23.94 12.51 5.96
CA GLY A 495 -24.19 12.75 4.54
C GLY A 495 -23.42 13.94 3.96
N THR A 496 -22.34 14.37 4.61
CA THR A 496 -21.42 15.36 4.04
C THR A 496 -20.89 14.86 2.69
N VAL A 497 -21.04 15.69 1.66
CA VAL A 497 -20.48 15.47 0.32
C VAL A 497 -19.54 16.63 0.00
N CYS A 498 -18.32 16.28 -0.41
CA CYS A 498 -17.33 17.20 -0.93
C CYS A 498 -17.27 17.04 -2.44
N GLY A 499 -17.73 18.07 -3.17
CA GLY A 499 -17.67 18.12 -4.63
C GLY A 499 -16.25 18.23 -5.17
N SER A 500 -16.08 17.89 -6.45
CA SER A 500 -14.81 17.95 -7.19
C SER A 500 -14.41 19.36 -7.61
#